data_AF-A0A968TW30-F1
#
_entry.id   AF-A0A968TW30-F1
#
_cell.length_a   1.000
_cell.length_b   1.000
_cell.length_c   1.000
_cell.angle_alpha   90.00
_cell.angle_beta   90.00
_cell.angle_gamma   90.00
#
_symmetry.space_group_name_H-M   'P 1'
#
loop_
_entity.id
_entity.type
_entity.pdbx_description
1 polymer ?
#
loop_
_entity_poly.entity_id
_entity_poly.type
_entity_poly.pdbx_seq_one_letter_code
_entity_poly.pdbx_strand_id
1 'polypeptide(L)'
;MDDHVTLRRCLPLNDAISASLVHAERQVVAGLGGDCHAAMGVLASWITVDKVHELGPSHYQADRPPSRQDRGQPHMRIRVRVLSLDGRQIVEADDHAPVRHATKL
;
A
#
# COMPACT_ATOMS: atom_id res chain seq x y z
N MET A 1 -16.42 23.34 -14.23
CA MET A 1 -17.76 22.97 -13.76
C MET A 1 -17.55 21.85 -12.76
N ASP A 2 -17.92 22.08 -11.50
CA ASP A 2 -17.73 21.09 -10.43
C ASP A 2 -18.94 20.14 -10.40
N ASP A 3 -18.70 18.86 -10.70
CA ASP A 3 -19.73 17.82 -10.77
C ASP A 3 -20.08 17.27 -9.37
N HIS A 4 -20.48 18.21 -8.51
CA HIS A 4 -20.84 17.97 -7.12
C HIS A 4 -22.04 17.02 -6.96
N VAL A 5 -22.94 16.95 -7.96
CA VAL A 5 -24.08 16.03 -7.97
C VAL A 5 -23.60 14.58 -8.12
N THR A 6 -22.70 14.32 -9.07
CA THR A 6 -22.12 12.99 -9.25
C THR A 6 -21.27 12.60 -8.05
N LEU A 7 -20.40 13.49 -7.55
CA LEU A 7 -19.58 13.21 -6.37
C LEU A 7 -20.43 12.81 -5.16
N ARG A 8 -21.52 13.54 -4.88
CA ARG A 8 -22.43 13.22 -3.78
C ARG A 8 -23.11 11.86 -3.94
N ARG A 9 -23.39 11.44 -5.18
CA ARG A 9 -24.00 10.12 -5.48
C ARG A 9 -22.97 8.99 -5.40
N CYS A 10 -21.71 9.26 -5.73
CA CYS A 10 -20.64 8.26 -5.70
C CYS A 10 -20.02 8.08 -4.31
N LEU A 11 -20.07 9.09 -3.44
CA LEU A 11 -19.44 9.05 -2.12
C LEU A 11 -19.88 7.84 -1.26
N PRO A 12 -21.17 7.44 -1.22
CA PRO A 12 -21.59 6.25 -0.46
C PRO A 12 -21.07 4.93 -1.03
N LEU A 13 -20.63 4.89 -2.29
CA LEU A 13 -20.04 3.70 -2.92
C LEU A 13 -18.56 3.52 -2.59
N ASN A 14 -17.93 4.56 -2.02
CA ASN A 14 -16.50 4.56 -1.75
C ASN A 14 -16.20 3.82 -0.45
N ASP A 15 -15.56 2.65 -0.57
CA ASP A 15 -14.95 1.98 0.58
C ASP A 15 -13.61 2.65 0.92
N ALA A 16 -13.53 3.30 2.09
CA ALA A 16 -12.37 4.09 2.49
C ALA A 16 -11.08 3.24 2.65
N ILE A 17 -11.23 1.97 3.05
CA ILE A 17 -10.13 1.03 3.21
C ILE A 17 -9.53 0.71 1.84
N SER A 18 -10.35 0.26 0.90
CA SER A 18 -9.95 -0.05 -0.47
C SER A 18 -9.39 1.19 -1.17
N ALA A 19 -10.04 2.34 -1.01
CA ALA A 19 -9.56 3.60 -1.59
C ALA A 19 -8.14 3.95 -1.10
N SER A 20 -7.85 3.76 0.19
CA SER A 20 -6.51 4.02 0.76
C SER A 20 -5.46 3.05 0.23
N LEU A 21 -5.80 1.75 0.12
CA LEU A 21 -4.89 0.73 -0.43
C LEU A 21 -4.59 1.00 -1.92
N VAL A 22 -5.64 1.21 -2.73
CA VAL A 22 -5.49 1.52 -4.16
C VAL A 22 -4.74 2.83 -4.37
N HIS A 23 -4.93 3.82 -3.49
CA HIS A 23 -4.14 5.05 -3.55
C HIS A 23 -2.65 4.77 -3.37
N ALA A 24 -2.27 3.97 -2.38
CA ALA A 24 -0.88 3.57 -2.17
C ALA A 24 -0.30 2.79 -3.37
N GLU A 25 -1.07 1.84 -3.94
CA GLU A 25 -0.67 1.11 -5.15
C GLU A 25 -0.40 2.06 -6.33
N ARG A 26 -1.30 3.03 -6.54
CA ARG A 26 -1.18 4.00 -7.63
C ARG A 26 0.01 4.95 -7.46
N GLN A 27 0.37 5.31 -6.23
CA GLN A 27 1.57 6.11 -5.98
C GLN A 27 2.84 5.36 -6.41
N VAL A 28 2.92 4.05 -6.13
CA VAL A 28 4.05 3.21 -6.57
C VAL A 28 4.08 3.08 -8.08
N VAL A 29 2.95 2.77 -8.72
CA VAL A 29 2.86 2.67 -10.18
C VAL A 29 3.31 3.98 -10.85
N ALA A 30 2.80 5.12 -10.39
CA ALA A 30 3.17 6.43 -10.91
C ALA A 30 4.66 6.75 -10.65
N GLY A 31 5.17 6.44 -9.45
CA GLY A 31 6.57 6.67 -9.09
C GLY A 31 7.57 5.85 -9.93
N LEU A 32 7.15 4.68 -10.40
CA LEU A 32 7.94 3.84 -11.31
C LEU A 32 7.71 4.16 -12.80
N GLY A 33 6.86 5.15 -13.12
CA GLY A 33 6.48 5.45 -14.51
C GLY A 33 5.72 4.32 -15.19
N GLY A 34 5.07 3.44 -14.41
CA GLY A 34 4.32 2.31 -14.90
C GLY A 34 2.93 2.68 -15.40
N ASP A 35 2.39 1.84 -16.28
CA ASP A 35 1.02 1.90 -16.77
C ASP A 35 0.46 0.47 -16.93
N CYS A 36 -0.63 0.31 -17.66
CA CYS A 36 -1.24 -1.00 -17.89
C CYS A 36 -0.43 -1.95 -18.79
N HIS A 37 0.62 -1.45 -19.47
CA HIS A 37 1.51 -2.23 -20.32
C HIS A 37 2.83 -2.60 -19.64
N ALA A 38 3.13 -1.98 -18.50
CA ALA A 38 4.29 -2.34 -17.70
C ALA A 38 4.14 -3.75 -17.13
N ALA A 39 5.17 -4.58 -17.27
CA ALA A 39 5.24 -5.92 -16.68
C ALA A 39 5.52 -5.82 -15.17
N MET A 40 4.57 -5.28 -14.42
CA MET A 40 4.68 -5.07 -12.99
C MET A 40 3.38 -5.43 -12.26
N GLY A 41 3.51 -5.80 -11.00
CA GLY A 41 2.39 -6.00 -10.08
C GLY A 41 2.63 -5.20 -8.81
N VAL A 42 1.60 -4.51 -8.34
CA VAL A 42 1.59 -3.81 -7.05
C VAL A 42 0.38 -4.26 -6.27
N LEU A 43 0.57 -4.56 -4.98
CA LEU A 43 -0.50 -4.96 -4.08
C LEU A 43 -0.30 -4.34 -2.70
N ALA A 44 -1.25 -3.50 -2.29
CA ALA A 44 -1.35 -3.00 -0.93
C ALA A 44 -2.37 -3.81 -0.13
N SER A 45 -2.06 -4.10 1.13
CA SER A 45 -2.97 -4.81 2.02
C SER A 45 -2.77 -4.41 3.48
N TRP A 46 -3.83 -4.58 4.27
CA TRP A 46 -3.75 -4.46 5.72
C TRP A 46 -3.19 -5.74 6.34
N ILE A 47 -2.22 -5.59 7.23
CA ILE A 47 -1.69 -6.66 8.07
C ILE A 47 -1.70 -6.21 9.53
N THR A 48 -1.59 -7.16 10.45
CA THR A 48 -1.39 -6.86 11.87
C THR A 48 0.10 -6.90 12.22
N VAL A 49 0.50 -6.23 13.30
CA VAL A 49 1.87 -6.32 13.85
C VAL A 49 2.31 -7.75 14.16
N ASP A 50 1.37 -8.65 14.47
CA ASP A 50 1.71 -10.06 14.66
C ASP A 50 2.21 -10.69 13.36
N LYS A 51 1.60 -10.34 12.22
CA LYS A 51 2.09 -10.74 10.88
C LYS A 51 3.35 -9.99 10.46
N VAL A 52 3.62 -8.80 10.99
CA VAL A 52 4.88 -8.08 10.73
C VAL A 52 6.09 -8.89 11.22
N HIS A 53 6.00 -9.49 12.40
CA HIS A 53 7.10 -10.30 12.96
C HIS A 53 7.46 -11.51 12.09
N GLU A 54 6.50 -12.06 11.34
CA GLU A 54 6.71 -13.19 10.42
C GLU A 54 7.37 -12.77 9.09
N LEU A 55 7.22 -11.50 8.69
CA LEU A 55 7.65 -10.99 7.38
C LEU A 55 9.12 -10.53 7.34
N GLY A 56 9.79 -10.47 8.50
CA GLY A 56 11.15 -9.95 8.60
C GLY A 56 11.19 -8.40 8.64
N PRO A 57 12.39 -7.81 8.70
CA PRO A 57 12.53 -6.36 8.83
C PRO A 57 12.04 -5.64 7.57
N SER A 58 11.19 -4.63 7.76
CA SER A 58 10.90 -3.62 6.74
C SER A 58 12.20 -2.89 6.34
N HIS A 59 12.32 -2.51 5.06
CA HIS A 59 13.39 -1.62 4.60
C HIS A 59 13.25 -0.21 5.18
N TYR A 60 12.02 0.18 5.55
CA TYR A 60 11.75 1.34 6.38
C TYR A 60 12.03 0.99 7.85
N GLN A 61 13.24 1.30 8.31
CA GLN A 61 13.60 1.17 9.71
C GLN A 61 12.72 2.14 10.52
N ALA A 62 11.66 1.63 11.15
CA ALA A 62 10.97 2.39 12.18
C ALA A 62 12.02 2.75 13.25
N ASP A 63 12.09 4.02 13.65
CA ASP A 63 13.01 4.50 14.71
C ASP A 63 12.93 3.67 16.01
N ARG A 64 11.85 2.88 16.15
CA ARG A 64 11.63 1.93 17.22
C ARG A 64 11.03 0.64 16.66
N PRO A 65 11.58 -0.55 16.99
CA PRO A 65 10.94 -1.81 16.66
C PRO A 65 9.58 -1.96 17.39
N PRO A 66 8.59 -2.64 16.79
CA PRO A 66 7.30 -2.85 17.41
C PRO A 66 7.47 -3.57 18.75
N SER A 67 6.84 -3.03 19.79
CA SER A 67 6.87 -3.57 21.14
C SER A 67 5.71 -4.52 21.38
N ARG A 68 5.73 -5.25 22.50
CA ARG A 68 4.64 -6.14 22.90
C ARG A 68 3.29 -5.42 23.07
N GLN A 69 3.31 -4.09 23.28
CA GLN A 69 2.12 -3.24 23.36
C GLN A 69 1.52 -2.90 21.99
N ASP A 70 2.26 -3.14 20.90
CA ASP A 70 1.83 -2.81 19.54
C ASP A 70 1.11 -3.98 18.85
N ARG A 71 0.93 -5.11 19.54
CA ARG A 71 0.18 -6.26 19.00
C ARG A 71 -1.23 -5.88 18.57
N GLY A 72 -1.66 -6.42 17.44
CA GLY A 72 -2.95 -6.10 16.83
C GLY A 72 -3.04 -4.72 16.16
N GLN A 73 -2.03 -3.85 16.22
CA GLN A 73 -2.08 -2.58 15.50
C GLN A 73 -2.06 -2.82 13.97
N PRO A 74 -2.84 -2.03 13.19
CA PRO A 74 -2.88 -2.16 11.75
C PRO A 74 -1.64 -1.55 11.10
N HIS A 75 -1.00 -2.33 10.25
CA HIS A 75 0.04 -1.90 9.35
C HIS A 75 -0.46 -1.98 7.91
N MET A 76 0.00 -1.07 7.07
CA MET A 76 -0.14 -1.20 5.63
C MET A 76 1.11 -1.90 5.11
N ARG A 77 0.92 -2.96 4.32
CA ARG A 77 1.97 -3.66 3.59
C ARG A 77 1.81 -3.40 2.10
N ILE A 78 2.91 -3.12 1.41
CA ILE A 78 2.99 -2.95 -0.04
C ILE A 78 3.95 -4.00 -0.59
N ARG A 79 3.50 -4.74 -1.60
CA ARG A 79 4.33 -5.65 -2.39
C ARG A 79 4.41 -5.17 -3.82
N VAL A 80 5.61 -5.18 -4.38
CA VAL A 80 5.91 -4.74 -5.73
C VAL A 80 6.74 -5.81 -6.42
N ARG A 81 6.41 -6.11 -7.67
CA ARG A 81 7.21 -6.95 -8.56
C ARG A 81 7.32 -6.29 -9.91
N VAL A 82 8.53 -6.24 -10.46
CA VAL A 82 8.79 -5.76 -11.82
C VAL A 82 9.54 -6.86 -12.55
N LEU A 83 9.05 -7.22 -13.73
CA LEU A 83 9.61 -8.29 -14.55
C LEU A 83 10.24 -7.70 -15.81
N SER A 84 11.32 -8.33 -16.28
CA SER A 84 11.78 -8.14 -17.65
C SER A 84 10.73 -8.71 -18.63
N LEU A 85 10.63 -8.12 -19.83
CA LEU A 85 9.67 -8.57 -20.85
C LEU A 85 9.92 -10.01 -21.32
N ASP A 86 11.15 -10.49 -21.21
CA ASP A 86 11.52 -11.89 -21.49
C ASP A 86 11.25 -12.85 -20.32
N GLY A 87 10.77 -12.34 -19.19
CA GLY A 87 10.46 -13.09 -17.97
C GLY A 87 11.68 -13.63 -17.21
N ARG A 88 12.91 -13.29 -17.62
CA ARG A 88 14.14 -13.86 -17.03
C ARG A 88 14.57 -13.18 -15.74
N GLN A 89 14.16 -11.94 -15.51
CA GLN A 89 14.54 -11.15 -14.34
C GLN A 89 13.29 -10.65 -13.62
N ILE A 90 13.35 -10.70 -12.30
CA ILE A 90 12.34 -10.15 -11.42
C ILE A 90 13.04 -9.33 -10.35
N VAL A 91 12.58 -8.10 -10.17
CA VAL A 91 12.92 -7.25 -9.02
C VAL A 91 11.69 -7.21 -8.12
N GLU A 92 11.87 -7.60 -6.86
CA GLU A 92 10.79 -7.61 -5.87
C GLU A 92 11.12 -6.64 -4.73
N ALA A 93 10.09 -5.97 -4.23
CA ALA A 93 10.14 -5.21 -2.99
C ALA A 93 8.90 -5.54 -2.14
N ASP A 94 9.11 -5.71 -0.84
CA ASP A 94 8.05 -5.97 0.13
C ASP A 94 8.34 -5.08 1.34
N ASP A 95 7.41 -4.17 1.62
CA ASP A 95 7.58 -3.22 2.70
C ASP A 95 6.29 -3.04 3.49
N HIS A 96 6.41 -2.59 4.73
CA HIS A 96 5.28 -2.35 5.60
C HIS A 96 5.55 -1.23 6.60
N ALA A 97 4.53 -0.45 6.89
CA ALA A 97 4.61 0.66 7.84
C ALA A 97 3.35 0.73 8.71
N PRO A 98 3.48 1.20 9.96
CA PRO A 98 2.32 1.48 10.80
C PRO A 98 1.48 2.56 10.13
N VAL A 99 0.16 2.41 10.15
CA VAL A 99 -0.70 3.48 9.65
C VAL A 99 -0.79 4.57 10.71
N ARG A 100 -0.05 5.65 10.46
CA ARG A 100 -0.23 6.88 11.21
C ARG A 100 -1.57 7.46 10.79
N HIS A 101 -2.48 7.66 11.74
CA HIS A 101 -3.71 8.39 11.49
C HIS A 101 -3.36 9.74 10.87
N ALA A 102 -3.70 9.93 9.59
CA ALA A 102 -3.76 11.26 9.00
C ALA A 102 -4.89 11.98 9.73
N THR A 103 -4.53 12.87 10.65
CA THR A 103 -5.47 13.72 11.35
C THR A 103 -6.22 14.56 10.32
N LYS A 104 -7.51 14.24 10.14
CA LYS A 104 -8.59 15.04 9.52
C LYS A 104 -8.18 16.03 8.42
N LEU A 105 -8.56 15.73 7.17
CA LEU A 105 -8.89 16.77 6.19
C LEU A 105 -10.17 17.50 6.60
#